data_AF-A0A8J8BLN4-F1
#
_entry.id   AF-A0A8J8BLN4-F1
#
_cell.length_a   1.000
_cell.length_b   1.000
_cell.length_c   1.000
_cell.angle_alpha   90.00
_cell.angle_beta   90.00
_cell.angle_gamma   90.00
#
_symmetry.space_group_name_H-M   'P 1'
#
loop_
_entity.id
_entity.type
_entity.pdbx_description
1 polymer ?
#
loop_
_entity_poly.entity_id
_entity_poly.type
_entity_poly.pdbx_seq_one_letter_code
_entity_poly.pdbx_strand_id
1 'polypeptide(L)' 'MARFKEAEIRIFKGICMECNAKNPLGATKCRKCGKTDKIRRKNKKMAAKASV' A
#
# COMPACT_ATOMS: atom_id res chain seq x y z
N MET A 1 -14.02 -16.93 4.51
CA MET A 1 -13.48 -15.73 5.19
C MET A 1 -14.34 -14.53 4.82
N ALA A 2 -14.88 -13.82 5.81
CA ALA A 2 -15.64 -12.60 5.56
C ALA A 2 -14.70 -11.53 4.96
N ARG A 3 -15.10 -10.93 3.83
CA ARG A 3 -14.44 -9.77 3.23
C ARG A 3 -15.26 -8.54 3.54
N PHE A 4 -14.60 -7.51 4.08
CA PHE A 4 -15.23 -6.23 4.41
C PHE A 4 -14.75 -5.19 3.41
N LYS A 5 -15.62 -4.81 2.46
CA LYS A 5 -15.26 -3.91 1.36
C LYS A 5 -14.80 -2.53 1.86
N GLU A 6 -15.36 -2.00 2.96
CA GLU A 6 -14.92 -0.70 3.48
C GLU A 6 -13.50 -0.75 4.05
N ALA A 7 -13.12 -1.86 4.66
CA ALA A 7 -11.80 -2.04 5.24
C ALA A 7 -10.72 -2.17 4.16
N GLU A 8 -11.04 -2.86 3.05
CA GLU A 8 -10.11 -3.03 1.93
C GLU A 8 -9.69 -1.68 1.33
N ILE A 9 -10.63 -0.76 1.16
CA ILE A 9 -10.36 0.58 0.58
C ILE A 9 -9.47 1.42 1.51
N ARG A 10 -9.59 1.27 2.83
CA ARG A 10 -8.84 2.08 3.83
C ARG A 10 -7.45 1.54 4.17
N ILE A 11 -7.31 0.21 4.19
CA ILE A 11 -6.09 -0.45 4.68
C ILE A 11 -5.01 -0.52 3.59
N PHE A 12 -5.40 -0.78 2.34
CA PHE A 12 -4.45 -1.01 1.27
C PHE A 12 -3.84 0.30 0.77
N LYS A 13 -2.50 0.35 0.66
CA LYS A 13 -1.73 1.55 0.28
C LYS A 13 -0.55 1.18 -0.62
N GLY A 14 -0.15 2.09 -1.50
CA GLY A 14 1.10 2.02 -2.23
C GLY A 14 2.26 2.59 -1.41
N ILE A 15 3.47 2.06 -1.58
CA ILE A 15 4.70 2.58 -0.99
C ILE A 15 5.66 2.93 -2.12
N CYS A 16 6.20 4.14 -2.09
CA CYS A 16 7.28 4.52 -3.02
C CYS A 16 8.56 3.76 -2.69
N MET A 17 9.22 3.18 -3.70
CA MET A 17 10.46 2.40 -3.53
C MET A 17 11.70 3.25 -3.23
N GLU A 18 11.59 4.58 -3.30
CA GLU A 18 12.73 5.47 -3.06
C GLU A 18 12.63 6.24 -1.75
N CYS A 19 11.50 6.91 -1.52
CA CYS A 19 11.31 7.74 -0.33
C CYS A 19 10.42 7.08 0.73
N ASN A 20 9.95 5.85 0.49
CA ASN A 20 9.05 5.11 1.38
C ASN A 20 7.73 5.81 1.75
N ALA A 21 7.35 6.88 1.02
CA ALA A 21 6.09 7.56 1.24
C ALA A 21 4.89 6.66 0.92
N LYS A 22 3.82 6.81 1.71
CA LYS A 22 2.53 6.13 1.50
C LYS A 22 1.73 6.91 0.45
N ASN A 23 1.42 6.24 -0.66
CA ASN A 23 0.62 6.77 -1.75
C ASN A 23 -0.71 6.00 -1.86
N PRO A 24 -1.75 6.57 -2.49
CA PRO A 24 -2.99 5.85 -2.75
C PRO A 24 -2.74 4.64 -3.67
N LEU A 25 -3.65 3.68 -3.64
CA LEU A 25 -3.62 2.54 -4.56
C LEU A 25 -3.78 3.03 -6.00
N GLY A 26 -2.91 2.56 -6.89
CA GLY A 26 -2.94 2.94 -8.30
C GLY A 26 -2.31 4.31 -8.62
N ALA A 27 -1.65 4.97 -7.66
CA ALA A 27 -0.84 6.15 -7.99
C ALA A 27 0.30 5.77 -8.94
N THR A 28 0.41 6.53 -10.04
CA THR A 28 1.52 6.48 -11.01
C THR A 28 2.69 7.34 -10.55
N LYS A 29 2.45 8.38 -9.73
CA LYS A 29 3.47 9.31 -9.25
C LYS A 29 3.48 9.40 -7.72
N CYS A 30 4.67 9.41 -7.14
CA CYS A 30 4.83 9.63 -5.70
C CYS A 30 4.55 11.10 -5.34
N ARG A 31 3.67 11.33 -4.36
CA ARG A 31 3.30 12.69 -3.90
C ARG A 31 4.45 13.46 -3.24
N LYS A 32 5.50 12.75 -2.78
CA LYS A 32 6.61 13.35 -2.03
C LYS A 32 7.85 13.59 -2.90
N CYS A 33 8.34 12.55 -3.57
CA CYS A 33 9.56 12.66 -4.40
C CYS A 33 9.29 12.91 -5.89
N GLY A 34 8.03 12.89 -6.31
CA GLY A 34 7.65 13.14 -7.70
C GLY A 34 8.04 12.05 -8.71
N LYS A 35 8.71 10.98 -8.30
CA LYS A 35 9.11 9.90 -9.21
C LYS A 35 7.88 9.10 -9.68
N THR A 36 7.87 8.81 -10.98
CA THR A 36 6.86 8.02 -11.66
C THR A 36 7.20 6.53 -11.61
N ASP A 37 6.18 5.68 -11.59
CA ASP A 37 6.23 4.22 -11.72
C ASP A 37 7.06 3.45 -10.68
N LYS A 38 7.52 4.15 -9.63
CA LYS A 38 8.27 3.57 -8.51
C LYS A 38 7.40 3.35 -7.28
N ILE A 39 6.15 2.93 -7.46
CA ILE A 39 5.21 2.65 -6.37
C ILE A 39 4.86 1.17 -6.36
N ARG A 40 5.25 0.48 -5.28
CA ARG A 40 4.87 -0.91 -5.03
C ARG A 40 3.63 -0.99 -4.15
N ARG A 41 2.82 -2.04 -4.29
CA ARG A 41 1.75 -2.30 -3.31
C ARG A 41 2.37 -2.71 -1.96
N LYS A 42 1.85 -2.18 -0.85
CA LYS A 42 2.20 -2.68 0.48
C LYS A 42 1.65 -4.11 0.60
N ASN A 43 2.48 -5.01 1.13
CA ASN A 43 2.16 -6.43 1.17
C ASN A 43 0.84 -6.68 1.94
N LYS A 44 0.02 -7.59 1.41
CA LYS A 44 -1.36 -7.86 1.89
C LYS A 44 -1.40 -8.62 3.21
N LYS A 45 -0.26 -9.15 3.69
CA LYS A 45 -0.18 -9.79 5.01
C LYS A 45 -0.59 -8.75 6.05
N MET A 46 -1.79 -8.91 6.60
CA MET A 46 -2.22 -8.14 7.77
C MET A 46 -1.10 -8.25 8.80
N ALA A 47 -0.81 -7.17 9.52
CA ALA A 47 0.16 -7.18 10.61
C ALA A 47 -0.33 -8.00 11.83
N ALA A 48 -1.12 -9.05 11.59
CA ALA A 48 -1.60 -10.00 12.56
C ALA A 48 -1.02 -11.39 12.21
N LYS A 49 0.11 -11.69 12.87
CA LYS A 49 0.61 -13.01 13.26
C LYS A 49 0.93 -14.03 12.15
N ALA A 50 2.20 -14.08 11.78
CA ALA A 50 2.88 -15.36 11.60
C ALA A 50 3.29 -15.83 13.01
N SER A 51 2.42 -16.61 13.64
CA SER A 51 2.73 -17.41 14.83
C SER A 51 1.92 -18.69 14.69
N VAL A 52 2.44 -19.59 13.88
CA VAL A 52 2.25 -21.05 13.98
C VAL A 52 3.66 -21.62 13.91
#